data_AF-A0A850XAU6-F1
#
_entry.id   AF-A0A850XAU6-F1
#
_cell.length_a   1.000
_cell.length_b   1.000
_cell.length_c   1.000
_cell.angle_alpha   90.00
_cell.angle_beta   90.00
_cell.angle_gamma   90.00
#
_symmetry.space_group_name_H-M   'P 1'
#
loop_
_entity.id
_entity.type
_entity.pdbx_description
1 polymer ?
#
loop_
_entity_poly.entity_id
_entity_poly.type
_entity_poly.pdbx_seq_one_letter_code
_entity_poly.pdbx_strand_id
1 'polypeptide(L)'
;PGVLERSREQLLRQTCEAVLLGALHPRSAVTLVLQVLSDGGSLLSCCLNAACLGMLDAGLPLASLFCGVTCALDPAGAVVLDPDARQEQEARAVLTFAIDSTERRVLMANTKGSCSVEEVR
;
A
#
# COMPACT_ATOMS: atom_id res chain seq x y z
N PRO A 1 5.69 17.97 -7.45
CA PRO A 1 4.85 16.79 -7.13
C PRO A 1 3.84 16.50 -8.26
N GLY A 2 3.95 15.32 -8.87
CA GLY A 2 3.06 14.89 -9.96
C GLY A 2 1.65 14.52 -9.46
N VAL A 3 0.65 14.52 -10.35
CA VAL A 3 -0.74 14.13 -10.01
C VAL A 3 -0.80 12.68 -9.48
N LEU A 4 -0.03 11.78 -10.07
CA LEU A 4 0.07 10.37 -9.65
C LEU A 4 0.64 10.22 -8.23
N GLU A 5 1.61 11.06 -7.89
CA GLU A 5 2.26 11.06 -6.58
C GLU A 5 1.27 11.50 -5.50
N ARG A 6 0.49 12.56 -5.77
CA ARG A 6 -0.58 13.00 -4.87
C ARG A 6 -1.66 11.94 -4.65
N SER A 7 -2.04 11.21 -5.70
CA SER A 7 -3.02 10.13 -5.57
C SER A 7 -2.50 8.99 -4.68
N ARG A 8 -1.22 8.61 -4.83
CA ARG A 8 -0.57 7.61 -3.97
C ARG A 8 -0.47 8.09 -2.52
N GLU A 9 -0.09 9.36 -2.32
CA GLU A 9 -0.03 9.98 -1.00
C GLU A 9 -1.40 9.92 -0.29
N GLN A 10 -2.49 10.17 -1.02
CA GLN A 10 -3.84 10.08 -0.47
C GLN A 10 -4.20 8.66 -0.03
N LEU A 11 -3.85 7.64 -0.82
CA LEU A 11 -4.07 6.24 -0.44
C LEU A 11 -3.27 5.85 0.81
N LEU A 12 -2.01 6.26 0.88
CA LEU A 12 -1.14 6.03 2.04
C LEU A 12 -1.72 6.70 3.29
N ARG A 13 -2.15 7.96 3.17
CA ARG A 13 -2.76 8.72 4.26
C ARG A 13 -4.02 8.03 4.78
N GLN A 14 -4.94 7.66 3.89
CA GLN A 14 -6.19 6.98 4.27
C GLN A 14 -5.92 5.63 4.96
N THR A 15 -4.91 4.89 4.48
CA THR A 15 -4.53 3.60 5.10
C THR A 15 -3.95 3.80 6.49
N CYS A 16 -3.08 4.79 6.67
CA CYS A 16 -2.49 5.09 7.99
C CYS A 16 -3.55 5.61 8.97
N GLU A 17 -4.45 6.49 8.53
CA GLU A 17 -5.56 7.02 9.34
C GLU A 17 -6.52 5.91 9.80
N ALA A 18 -6.70 4.85 9.00
CA ALA A 18 -7.57 3.73 9.35
C ALA A 18 -7.04 2.90 10.54
N VAL A 19 -5.72 2.85 10.74
CA VAL A 19 -5.09 2.10 11.84
C VAL A 19 -4.64 2.97 13.00
N LEU A 20 -4.44 4.27 12.78
CA LEU A 20 -3.97 5.21 13.79
C LEU A 20 -5.11 5.56 14.77
N LEU A 21 -4.88 5.35 16.06
CA LEU A 21 -5.83 5.70 17.11
C LEU A 21 -5.77 7.20 17.46
N GLY A 22 -6.06 8.06 16.46
CA GLY A 22 -5.94 9.51 16.58
C GLY A 22 -6.80 10.13 17.69
N ALA A 23 -7.89 9.45 18.11
CA ALA A 23 -8.75 9.88 19.21
C ALA A 23 -8.02 9.92 20.57
N LEU A 24 -6.93 9.18 20.75
CA LEU A 24 -6.14 9.17 22.00
C LEU A 24 -5.29 10.42 22.20
N HIS A 25 -5.06 11.21 21.14
CA HIS A 25 -4.20 12.39 21.17
C HIS A 25 -4.84 13.61 20.49
N PRO A 26 -5.93 14.18 21.07
CA PRO A 26 -6.57 15.36 20.50
C PRO A 26 -5.60 16.55 20.41
N ARG A 27 -5.68 17.32 19.32
CA ARG A 27 -4.77 18.44 18.99
C ARG A 27 -3.33 18.04 18.66
N SER A 28 -3.09 16.79 18.31
CA SER A 28 -1.80 16.34 17.79
C SER A 28 -1.79 16.33 16.27
N ALA A 29 -0.64 16.61 15.68
CA ALA A 29 -0.39 16.44 14.26
C ALA A 29 0.70 15.38 14.07
N VAL A 30 0.42 14.38 13.24
CA VAL A 30 1.39 13.37 12.83
C VAL A 30 1.76 13.66 11.39
N THR A 31 3.05 13.78 11.10
CA THR A 31 3.57 13.98 9.74
C THR A 31 4.45 12.80 9.39
N LEU A 32 4.04 12.05 8.36
CA LEU A 32 4.80 10.95 7.79
C LEU A 32 5.42 11.42 6.47
N VAL A 33 6.73 11.23 6.32
CA VAL A 33 7.47 11.57 5.11
C VAL A 33 8.13 10.30 4.58
N LEU A 34 7.83 9.97 3.33
CA LEU A 34 8.38 8.81 2.64
C LEU A 34 9.34 9.30 1.55
N GLN A 35 10.57 8.81 1.58
CA GLN A 35 11.57 9.11 0.57
C GLN A 35 11.89 7.84 -0.22
N VAL A 36 11.60 7.86 -1.53
CA VAL A 36 11.97 6.76 -2.42
C VAL A 36 13.47 6.85 -2.69
N LEU A 37 14.20 5.80 -2.30
CA LEU A 37 15.64 5.66 -2.57
C LEU A 37 15.91 4.84 -3.82
N SER A 38 15.09 3.81 -4.04
CA SER A 38 15.14 2.92 -5.20
C SER A 38 13.73 2.45 -5.51
N ASP A 39 13.40 2.41 -6.80
CA ASP A 39 12.14 1.86 -7.30
C ASP A 39 12.48 0.64 -8.16
N GLY A 40 12.25 -0.54 -7.60
CA GLY A 40 12.51 -1.83 -8.24
C GLY A 40 11.24 -2.57 -8.65
N GLY A 41 10.08 -1.91 -8.59
CA GLY A 41 8.76 -2.55 -8.64
C GLY A 41 8.07 -2.50 -7.27
N SER A 42 6.74 -2.70 -7.26
CA SER A 42 5.96 -2.79 -6.02
C SER A 42 6.10 -1.56 -5.11
N LEU A 43 6.26 -0.38 -5.71
CA LEU A 43 6.57 0.86 -4.97
C LEU A 43 5.53 1.20 -3.89
N LEU A 44 4.24 1.03 -4.19
CA LEU A 44 3.17 1.43 -3.27
C LEU A 44 3.10 0.51 -2.04
N SER A 45 3.33 -0.79 -2.20
CA SER A 45 3.38 -1.73 -1.08
C SER A 45 4.62 -1.51 -0.22
N CYS A 46 5.77 -1.23 -0.82
CA CYS A 46 6.97 -0.82 -0.09
C CYS A 46 6.72 0.44 0.77
N CYS A 47 6.11 1.48 0.19
CA CYS A 47 5.73 2.70 0.91
C CYS A 47 4.76 2.44 2.08
N LEU A 48 3.78 1.56 1.90
CA LEU A 48 2.84 1.16 2.96
C LEU A 48 3.59 0.50 4.13
N ASN A 49 4.48 -0.44 3.82
CA ASN A 49 5.27 -1.16 4.83
C ASN A 49 6.22 -0.21 5.56
N ALA A 50 6.89 0.68 4.83
CA ALA A 50 7.75 1.71 5.42
C ALA A 50 6.97 2.67 6.34
N ALA A 51 5.76 3.08 5.93
CA ALA A 51 4.90 3.93 6.75
C ALA A 51 4.44 3.21 8.03
N CYS A 52 4.03 1.94 7.93
CA CYS A 52 3.62 1.14 9.08
C CYS A 52 4.75 0.99 10.10
N LEU A 53 5.95 0.62 9.62
CA LEU A 53 7.14 0.50 10.46
C LEU A 53 7.57 1.84 11.04
N GLY A 54 7.49 2.94 10.28
CA GLY A 54 7.80 4.28 10.79
C GLY A 54 6.84 4.73 11.90
N MET A 55 5.55 4.42 11.78
CA MET A 55 4.58 4.70 12.86
C MET A 55 4.81 3.83 14.09
N LEU A 56 5.18 2.56 13.88
CA LEU A 56 5.52 1.62 14.96
C LEU A 56 6.77 2.06 15.72
N ASP A 57 7.84 2.44 15.01
CA ASP A 57 9.08 2.95 15.58
C ASP A 57 8.89 4.27 16.33
N ALA A 58 8.04 5.16 15.79
CA ALA A 58 7.65 6.40 16.46
C ALA A 58 6.79 6.17 17.72
N GLY A 59 6.38 4.94 18.03
CA GLY A 59 5.56 4.60 19.19
C GLY A 59 4.14 5.18 19.13
N LEU A 60 3.61 5.39 17.92
CA LEU A 60 2.23 5.87 17.76
C LEU A 60 1.23 4.79 18.19
N PRO A 61 0.10 5.16 18.80
CA PRO A 61 -0.92 4.19 19.16
C PRO A 61 -1.65 3.71 17.90
N LEU A 62 -1.40 2.46 17.51
CA LEU A 62 -2.03 1.80 16.37
C LEU A 62 -3.01 0.74 16.86
N ALA A 63 -4.18 0.63 16.20
CA ALA A 63 -5.15 -0.43 16.46
C ALA A 63 -4.62 -1.79 16.01
N SER A 64 -3.90 -1.79 14.89
CA SER A 64 -3.27 -2.95 14.27
C SER A 64 -2.11 -2.51 13.38
N LEU A 65 -1.20 -3.44 13.08
CA LEU A 65 -0.23 -3.26 11.99
C LEU A 65 -0.89 -3.62 10.66
N PHE A 66 -0.33 -3.13 9.56
CA PHE A 66 -0.76 -3.52 8.22
C PHE A 66 0.44 -3.80 7.33
N CYS A 67 0.20 -4.63 6.31
CA CYS A 67 1.19 -4.95 5.29
C CYS A 67 0.62 -4.63 3.90
N GLY A 68 1.42 -3.90 3.12
CA GLY A 68 1.23 -3.71 1.70
C GLY A 68 1.78 -4.88 0.92
N VAL A 69 1.00 -5.44 0.00
CA VAL A 69 1.42 -6.45 -0.97
C VAL A 69 1.01 -6.01 -2.37
N THR A 70 1.91 -6.18 -3.34
CA THR A 70 1.61 -5.93 -4.76
C THR A 70 1.65 -7.25 -5.50
N CYS A 71 0.72 -7.43 -6.43
CA CYS A 71 0.74 -8.54 -7.37
C CYS A 71 0.54 -8.05 -8.80
N ALA A 72 1.22 -8.72 -9.73
CA ALA A 72 1.09 -8.53 -11.16
C ALA A 72 0.33 -9.71 -11.76
N LEU A 73 -0.57 -9.41 -12.69
CA LEU A 73 -1.26 -10.39 -13.50
C LEU A 73 -0.61 -10.40 -14.89
N ASP A 74 0.01 -11.52 -15.24
CA ASP A 74 0.61 -11.71 -16.55
C ASP A 74 -0.47 -11.80 -17.64
N PRO A 75 -0.13 -11.51 -18.91
CA PRO A 75 -1.05 -11.72 -20.04
C PRO A 75 -1.54 -13.17 -20.19
N ALA A 76 -0.76 -14.13 -19.68
CA ALA A 76 -1.12 -15.55 -19.65
C ALA A 76 -2.08 -15.92 -18.49
N GLY A 77 -2.44 -14.97 -17.62
CA GLY A 77 -3.31 -15.20 -16.46
C GLY A 77 -2.61 -15.71 -15.21
N ALA A 78 -1.26 -15.76 -15.19
CA ALA A 78 -0.50 -16.11 -14.00
C ALA A 78 -0.39 -14.89 -13.05
N VAL A 79 -0.49 -15.14 -11.75
CA VAL A 79 -0.32 -14.10 -10.72
C VAL A 79 1.08 -14.19 -10.13
N VAL A 80 1.82 -13.10 -10.20
CA VAL A 80 3.14 -12.93 -9.60
C VAL A 80 3.02 -12.04 -8.37
N LEU A 81 3.52 -12.51 -7.23
CA LEU A 81 3.59 -11.74 -5.99
C LEU A 81 4.92 -10.98 -5.93
N ASP A 82 4.87 -9.75 -5.44
CA ASP A 82 6.03 -8.84 -5.36
C ASP A 82 6.76 -8.69 -6.70
N PRO A 83 6.06 -8.18 -7.75
CA PRO A 83 6.67 -8.02 -9.06
C PRO A 83 7.82 -7.02 -9.05
N ASP A 84 8.86 -7.35 -9.82
CA ASP A 84 9.91 -6.41 -10.18
C ASP A 84 9.41 -5.37 -11.21
N ALA A 85 10.21 -4.34 -11.46
CA ALA A 85 9.84 -3.24 -12.36
C ALA A 85 9.54 -3.69 -13.80
N ARG A 86 10.17 -4.76 -14.26
CA ARG A 86 9.94 -5.32 -15.60
C ARG A 86 8.62 -6.10 -15.62
N GLN A 87 8.37 -6.90 -14.60
CA GLN A 87 7.12 -7.63 -14.41
C GLN A 87 5.93 -6.67 -14.28
N GLU A 88 6.08 -5.57 -13.55
CA GLU A 88 5.03 -4.53 -13.43
C GLU A 88 4.72 -3.88 -14.79
N GLN A 89 5.71 -3.71 -15.66
CA GLN A 89 5.55 -3.11 -16.98
C GLN A 89 4.97 -4.08 -18.03
N GLU A 90 5.34 -5.36 -17.95
CA GLU A 90 4.85 -6.43 -18.85
C GLU A 90 3.46 -6.94 -18.43
N ALA A 91 3.03 -6.66 -17.19
CA ALA A 91 1.76 -7.10 -16.64
C ALA A 91 0.54 -6.48 -17.33
N ARG A 92 -0.51 -7.29 -17.46
CA ARG A 92 -1.84 -6.84 -17.89
C ARG A 92 -2.55 -6.01 -16.81
N ALA A 93 -2.36 -6.39 -15.55
CA ALA A 93 -2.90 -5.68 -14.41
C ALA A 93 -1.95 -5.75 -13.21
N VAL A 94 -1.96 -4.71 -12.39
CA VAL A 94 -1.17 -4.62 -11.17
C VAL A 94 -2.12 -4.23 -10.04
N LEU A 95 -2.19 -5.06 -9.01
CA LEU A 95 -3.02 -4.84 -7.85
C LEU A 95 -2.12 -4.63 -6.64
N THR A 96 -2.49 -3.69 -5.77
CA THR A 96 -1.82 -3.46 -4.50
C THR A 96 -2.86 -3.45 -3.40
N PHE A 97 -2.62 -4.25 -2.37
CA PHE A 97 -3.50 -4.38 -1.22
C PHE A 97 -2.76 -3.98 0.05
N ALA A 98 -3.44 -3.26 0.95
CA ALA A 98 -3.02 -3.10 2.33
C ALA A 98 -3.92 -3.97 3.21
N ILE A 99 -3.32 -4.89 3.96
CA ILE A 99 -4.05 -5.88 4.75
C ILE A 99 -3.70 -5.71 6.23
N ASP A 100 -4.73 -5.69 7.08
CA ASP A 100 -4.61 -5.66 8.53
C ASP A 100 -3.98 -6.97 9.06
N SER A 101 -2.99 -6.86 9.94
CA SER A 101 -2.31 -7.98 10.60
C SER A 101 -3.20 -8.80 11.54
N THR A 102 -4.20 -8.17 12.17
CA THR A 102 -5.06 -8.78 13.18
C THR A 102 -6.28 -9.43 12.54
N GLU A 103 -7.09 -8.65 11.82
CA GLU A 103 -8.37 -9.12 11.26
C GLU A 103 -8.24 -9.64 9.82
N ARG A 104 -7.06 -9.50 9.20
CA ARG A 104 -6.84 -9.80 7.76
C ARG A 104 -7.80 -9.06 6.84
N ARG A 105 -8.33 -7.93 7.32
CA ARG A 105 -9.22 -7.06 6.56
C ARG A 105 -8.41 -6.26 5.55
N VAL A 106 -8.96 -6.11 4.35
CA VAL A 106 -8.40 -5.20 3.34
C VAL A 106 -8.70 -3.75 3.75
N LEU A 107 -7.65 -2.99 4.04
CA LEU A 107 -7.71 -1.57 4.40
C LEU A 107 -7.71 -0.68 3.15
N MET A 108 -6.96 -1.09 2.13
CA MET A 108 -6.86 -0.39 0.85
C MET A 108 -6.64 -1.41 -0.27
N ALA A 109 -7.26 -1.16 -1.41
CA ALA A 109 -7.00 -1.88 -2.65
C ALA A 109 -6.86 -0.86 -3.77
N ASN A 110 -5.79 -0.98 -4.54
CA ASN A 110 -5.53 -0.14 -5.71
C ASN A 110 -5.20 -1.04 -6.90
N THR A 111 -5.93 -0.86 -7.98
CA THR A 111 -5.79 -1.67 -9.20
C THR A 111 -5.47 -0.78 -10.38
N LYS A 112 -4.48 -1.20 -11.18
CA LYS A 112 -4.13 -0.60 -12.45
C LYS A 112 -4.20 -1.65 -13.55
N GLY A 113 -4.67 -1.28 -14.73
CA GLY A 113 -4.85 -2.20 -15.85
C GLY A 113 -6.22 -2.88 -15.85
N SER A 114 -6.34 -3.96 -16.60
CA SER A 114 -7.61 -4.65 -16.85
C SER A 114 -7.65 -6.04 -16.19
N CYS A 115 -8.44 -6.17 -15.13
CA CYS A 115 -8.68 -7.45 -14.45
C CYS A 115 -10.17 -7.82 -14.51
N SER A 116 -10.48 -9.10 -14.64
CA SER A 116 -11.84 -9.63 -14.54
C SER A 116 -12.24 -9.79 -13.07
N VAL A 117 -13.54 -9.87 -12.78
CA VAL A 117 -14.05 -10.04 -11.41
C VAL A 117 -13.59 -11.37 -10.78
N GLU A 118 -13.34 -12.39 -11.60
CA GLU A 118 -12.86 -13.70 -11.15
C GLU A 118 -11.39 -13.66 -10.72
N GLU A 119 -10.59 -12.78 -11.33
CA GLU A 119 -9.17 -12.60 -10.99
C GLU A 119 -8.95 -11.73 -9.73
N VAL A 120 -9.99 -11.02 -9.28
CA VAL A 120 -9.96 -10.11 -8.11
C VAL A 120 -10.56 -10.74 -6.85
N ARG A 121 -11.29 -11.84 -6.99
CA ARG A 121 -11.98 -12.54 -5.89
C ARG A 121 -11.04 -13.31 -4.97
#